data_AF-A0A2W0EJS5-F1
#
_entry.id   AF-A0A2W0EJS5-F1
#
_cell.length_a   1.000
_cell.length_b   1.000
_cell.length_c   1.000
_cell.angle_alpha   90.00
_cell.angle_beta   90.00
_cell.angle_gamma   90.00
#
_symmetry.space_group_name_H-M   'P 1'
#
loop_
_entity.id
_entity.type
_entity.pdbx_description
1 polymer ?
#
loop_
_entity_poly.entity_id
_entity_poly.type
_entity_poly.pdbx_seq_one_letter_code
_entity_poly.pdbx_strand_id
1 'polypeptide(L)'
;TAIIAGPLYAKFIVPRIQLPAENPLERQFLEREPRDSLPGFGITMATILLPVVLMLIGGWANLISTPGTGFNQFLLFIGNSVIALLLATLLSFWTLGLAQGFNRESILKFTNECLAPTASITLLVGAGGGLNRILVDAGVTDQIVGLAHEFHLSPLLMGWLFAALMRIATGSATVAMTTASGVVAPVAIGLGYPHPELLVLATGA
;
A
#
# COMPACT_ATOMS: atom_id res chain seq x y z
N THR A 1 -3.47 -26.07 -1.49
CA THR A 1 -4.94 -25.91 -1.60
C THR A 1 -5.35 -25.16 -2.86
N ALA A 2 -4.72 -24.03 -3.22
CA ALA A 2 -5.06 -23.25 -4.42
C ALA A 2 -5.00 -24.03 -5.76
N ILE A 3 -4.01 -24.91 -5.93
CA ILE A 3 -3.85 -25.72 -7.16
C ILE A 3 -4.97 -26.77 -7.30
N ILE A 4 -5.44 -27.34 -6.19
CA ILE A 4 -6.47 -28.38 -6.17
C ILE A 4 -7.86 -27.74 -6.39
N ALA A 5 -8.12 -26.61 -5.74
CA ALA A 5 -9.41 -25.88 -5.84
C ALA A 5 -9.57 -25.07 -7.15
N GLY A 6 -8.48 -24.71 -7.81
CA GLY A 6 -8.51 -23.93 -9.06
C GLY A 6 -8.45 -24.81 -10.30
N PRO A 7 -7.27 -25.01 -10.91
CA PRO A 7 -7.15 -25.60 -12.25
C PRO A 7 -7.62 -27.05 -12.35
N LEU A 8 -7.41 -27.86 -11.30
CA LEU A 8 -7.78 -29.28 -11.32
C LEU A 8 -9.30 -29.48 -11.19
N TYR A 9 -9.95 -28.73 -10.30
CA TYR A 9 -11.39 -28.73 -10.13
C TYR A 9 -12.13 -28.13 -11.34
N ALA A 10 -11.61 -27.02 -11.89
CA ALA A 10 -12.15 -26.41 -13.10
C ALA A 10 -12.11 -27.38 -14.30
N LYS A 11 -11.00 -28.09 -14.51
CA LYS A 11 -10.85 -29.07 -15.59
C LYS A 11 -11.82 -30.25 -15.46
N PHE A 12 -12.22 -30.61 -14.23
CA PHE A 12 -13.17 -31.69 -13.96
C PHE A 12 -14.63 -31.25 -14.14
N ILE A 13 -14.97 -30.00 -13.81
CA ILE A 13 -16.36 -29.51 -13.77
C ILE A 13 -16.82 -28.88 -15.10
N VAL A 14 -15.94 -28.18 -15.81
CA VAL A 14 -16.24 -27.52 -17.09
C VAL A 14 -16.89 -28.45 -18.13
N PRO A 15 -16.39 -29.67 -18.38
CA PRO A 15 -17.02 -30.57 -19.36
C PRO A 15 -18.34 -31.20 -18.88
N ARG A 16 -18.74 -30.99 -17.61
CA ARG A 16 -19.98 -31.55 -17.03
C ARG A 16 -21.09 -30.52 -16.84
N ILE A 17 -20.80 -29.24 -17.07
CA ILE A 17 -21.80 -28.16 -17.01
C ILE A 17 -22.46 -28.04 -18.39
N GLN A 18 -23.74 -28.39 -18.46
CA GLN A 18 -24.57 -28.05 -19.62
C GLN A 18 -24.92 -26.56 -19.51
N LEU A 19 -24.37 -25.75 -20.42
CA LEU A 19 -24.66 -24.33 -20.50
C LEU A 19 -26.08 -24.14 -21.07
N PRO A 20 -26.99 -23.43 -20.37
CA PRO A 20 -28.27 -23.03 -20.94
C PRO A 20 -28.09 -22.14 -22.17
N ALA A 21 -28.99 -22.27 -23.16
CA ALA A 21 -28.95 -21.54 -24.43
C ALA A 21 -29.11 -20.00 -24.29
N GLU A 22 -29.59 -19.52 -23.14
CA GLU A 22 -29.48 -18.12 -22.73
C GLU A 22 -28.67 -18.05 -21.43
N ASN A 23 -27.39 -17.72 -21.56
CA ASN A 23 -26.53 -17.42 -20.41
C ASN A 23 -26.44 -15.90 -20.22
N PRO A 24 -26.88 -15.32 -19.10
CA PRO A 24 -26.68 -13.90 -18.82
C PRO A 24 -25.18 -13.54 -18.73
N LEU A 25 -24.32 -14.51 -18.44
CA LEU A 25 -22.85 -14.38 -18.50
C LEU A 25 -22.32 -14.20 -19.92
N GLU A 26 -22.96 -14.80 -20.93
CA GLU A 26 -22.52 -14.72 -22.33
C GLU A 26 -22.66 -13.29 -22.86
N ARG A 27 -23.75 -12.59 -22.52
CA ARG A 27 -23.94 -11.17 -22.84
C ARG A 27 -22.83 -10.31 -22.23
N GLN A 28 -22.37 -10.63 -21.02
CA GLN A 28 -21.29 -9.91 -20.34
C GLN A 28 -19.91 -10.10 -21.00
N PHE A 29 -19.70 -11.20 -21.74
CA PHE A 29 -18.50 -11.43 -22.54
C PHE A 29 -18.60 -10.89 -23.97
N LEU A 30 -19.81 -10.82 -24.53
CA LEU A 30 -20.10 -10.28 -25.87
C LEU A 30 -20.20 -8.75 -25.89
N GLU A 31 -20.66 -8.11 -24.80
CA GLU A 31 -20.70 -6.64 -24.63
C GLU A 31 -19.38 -6.04 -24.14
N ARG A 32 -18.29 -6.82 -24.05
CA ARG A 32 -16.97 -6.23 -23.83
C ARG A 32 -16.64 -5.35 -25.03
N GLU A 33 -16.56 -4.04 -24.77
CA GLU A 33 -15.94 -3.04 -25.64
C GLU A 33 -14.70 -3.66 -26.33
N PRO A 34 -14.55 -3.47 -27.66
CA PRO A 34 -13.51 -4.13 -28.43
C PRO A 34 -12.14 -3.91 -27.80
N ARG A 35 -11.37 -4.99 -27.64
CA ARG A 35 -10.01 -5.02 -27.07
C ARG A 35 -9.02 -4.02 -27.72
N ASP A 36 -9.37 -3.45 -28.88
CA ASP A 36 -8.59 -2.46 -29.63
C ASP A 36 -8.45 -1.11 -28.93
N SER A 37 -9.26 -0.82 -27.90
CA SER A 37 -9.18 0.46 -27.18
C SER A 37 -8.25 0.44 -25.97
N LEU A 38 -7.67 -0.71 -25.57
CA LEU A 38 -6.81 -0.82 -24.38
C LEU A 38 -5.41 -0.22 -24.62
N PRO A 39 -4.79 0.46 -23.63
CA PRO A 39 -3.43 0.94 -23.82
C PRO A 39 -2.53 -0.28 -23.99
N GLY A 40 -1.54 -0.19 -24.88
CA GLY A 40 -0.59 -1.27 -25.05
C GLY A 40 0.03 -1.66 -23.70
N PHE A 41 0.20 -2.96 -23.45
CA PHE A 41 0.73 -3.50 -22.19
C PHE A 41 2.00 -2.76 -21.71
N GLY A 42 2.87 -2.38 -22.63
CA GLY A 42 4.09 -1.61 -22.33
C GLY A 42 3.83 -0.22 -21.77
N ILE A 43 2.80 0.50 -22.23
CA ILE A 43 2.44 1.83 -21.73
C ILE A 43 1.85 1.70 -20.32
N THR A 44 0.93 0.77 -20.11
CA THR A 44 0.36 0.51 -18.77
C THR A 44 1.44 0.12 -17.77
N MET A 45 2.36 -0.77 -18.16
CA MET A 45 3.47 -1.18 -17.32
C MET A 45 4.42 -0.02 -17.01
N ALA A 46 4.76 0.80 -18.02
CA ALA A 46 5.62 1.97 -17.85
C ALA A 46 4.98 2.99 -16.91
N THR A 47 3.68 3.28 -17.03
CA THR A 47 2.99 4.25 -16.17
C THR A 47 2.94 3.77 -14.71
N ILE A 48 2.72 2.48 -14.46
CA ILE A 48 2.69 1.92 -13.10
C ILE A 48 4.09 1.88 -12.47
N LEU A 49 5.13 1.58 -13.26
CA LEU A 49 6.52 1.52 -12.77
C LEU A 49 7.17 2.89 -12.63
N LEU A 50 6.73 3.89 -13.39
CA LEU A 50 7.32 5.23 -13.38
C LEU A 50 7.55 5.82 -11.98
N PRO A 51 6.56 5.86 -11.05
CA PRO A 51 6.79 6.45 -9.73
C PRO A 51 7.86 5.69 -8.94
N VAL A 52 7.91 4.36 -9.08
CA VAL A 52 8.92 3.53 -8.41
C VAL A 52 10.31 3.83 -8.96
N VAL A 53 10.44 3.92 -10.29
CA VAL A 53 11.71 4.26 -10.95
C VAL A 53 12.18 5.64 -10.53
N LEU A 54 11.30 6.64 -10.50
CA LEU A 54 11.63 8.00 -10.05
C LEU A 54 12.10 8.01 -8.59
N MET A 55 11.39 7.30 -7.69
CA MET A 55 11.79 7.19 -6.28
C MET A 55 13.16 6.51 -6.11
N LEU A 56 13.44 5.46 -6.89
CA LEU A 56 14.74 4.79 -6.88
C LEU A 56 15.86 5.74 -7.33
N ILE A 57 15.64 6.54 -8.37
CA ILE A 57 16.61 7.56 -8.82
C ILE A 57 16.89 8.57 -7.71
N GLY A 58 15.86 9.01 -6.97
CA GLY A 58 16.03 9.88 -5.81
C GLY A 58 16.81 9.24 -4.68
N GLY A 59 16.53 7.97 -4.36
CA GLY A 59 17.27 7.22 -3.34
C GLY A 59 18.76 7.06 -3.68
N TRP A 60 19.08 6.98 -4.98
CA TRP A 60 20.45 6.84 -5.48
C TRP A 60 21.11 8.20 -5.78
N ALA A 61 20.42 9.32 -5.57
CA ALA A 61 20.91 10.66 -5.92
C ALA A 61 22.26 10.98 -5.27
N ASN A 62 22.46 10.54 -4.03
CA ASN A 62 23.70 10.75 -3.26
C ASN A 62 24.84 9.78 -3.62
N LEU A 63 24.53 8.68 -4.32
CA LEU A 63 25.51 7.73 -4.85
C LEU A 63 25.99 8.14 -6.25
N ILE A 64 25.11 8.76 -7.03
CA ILE A 64 25.36 9.14 -8.44
C ILE A 64 25.94 10.56 -8.53
N SER A 65 25.61 11.45 -7.59
CA SER A 65 26.04 12.85 -7.61
C SER A 65 26.55 13.32 -6.26
N THR A 66 27.54 14.21 -6.26
CA THR A 66 28.09 14.81 -5.04
C THR A 66 27.00 15.59 -4.30
N PRO A 67 26.80 15.35 -2.98
CA PRO A 67 25.82 16.07 -2.18
C PRO A 67 26.03 17.59 -2.27
N GLY A 68 24.95 18.34 -2.46
CA GLY A 68 24.98 19.81 -2.53
C GLY A 68 25.18 20.41 -3.93
N THR A 69 25.32 19.59 -4.97
CA THR A 69 25.29 20.06 -6.37
C THR A 69 23.85 20.30 -6.85
N GLY A 70 23.62 21.26 -7.74
CA GLY A 70 22.29 21.54 -8.29
C GLY A 70 21.65 20.34 -9.00
N PHE A 71 22.48 19.45 -9.57
CA PHE A 71 22.03 18.18 -10.14
C PHE A 71 21.53 17.19 -9.06
N ASN A 72 22.24 17.06 -7.93
CA ASN A 72 21.80 16.22 -6.81
C ASN A 72 20.46 16.70 -6.25
N GLN A 73 20.27 18.02 -6.10
CA GLN A 73 19.01 18.59 -5.61
C GLN A 73 17.85 18.34 -6.59
N PHE A 74 18.09 18.39 -7.90
CA PHE A 74 17.11 18.01 -8.91
C PHE A 74 16.73 16.53 -8.84
N LEU A 75 17.72 15.64 -8.66
CA LEU A 75 17.46 14.20 -8.51
C LEU A 75 16.67 13.88 -7.24
N LEU A 76 17.00 14.53 -6.12
CA LEU A 76 16.25 14.41 -4.87
C LEU A 76 14.82 14.96 -5.00
N PHE A 77 14.64 16.03 -5.77
CA PHE A 77 13.32 16.61 -6.03
C PHE A 77 12.44 15.66 -6.84
N ILE A 78 12.93 15.15 -7.97
CA ILE A 78 12.12 14.29 -8.85
C ILE A 78 11.85 12.92 -8.22
N GLY A 79 12.78 12.42 -7.39
CA GLY A 79 12.61 11.16 -6.67
C GLY A 79 11.93 11.29 -5.31
N ASN A 80 11.49 12.49 -4.91
CA ASN A 80 10.62 12.64 -3.76
C ASN A 80 9.31 11.88 -4.01
N SER A 81 8.85 11.11 -3.03
CA SER A 81 7.67 10.25 -3.18
C SER A 81 6.41 11.02 -3.58
N VAL A 82 6.21 12.24 -3.05
CA VAL A 82 5.06 13.09 -3.37
C VAL A 82 5.12 13.56 -4.83
N ILE A 83 6.29 14.01 -5.29
CA ILE A 83 6.49 14.53 -6.64
C ILE A 83 6.43 13.40 -7.67
N ALA A 84 7.07 12.28 -7.39
CA ALA A 84 7.05 11.09 -8.24
C ALA A 84 5.62 10.57 -8.45
N LEU A 85 4.82 10.47 -7.37
CA LEU A 85 3.41 10.06 -7.46
C LEU A 85 2.56 11.08 -8.21
N LEU A 86 2.80 12.37 -8.02
CA LEU A 86 2.10 13.44 -8.74
C LEU A 86 2.38 13.33 -10.26
N LEU A 87 3.64 13.23 -10.66
CA LEU A 87 4.04 13.08 -12.06
C LEU A 87 3.45 11.80 -12.68
N ALA A 88 3.50 10.69 -11.96
CA ALA A 88 2.90 9.44 -12.40
C ALA A 88 1.38 9.55 -12.58
N THR A 89 0.69 10.28 -11.68
CA THR A 89 -0.76 10.51 -11.77
C THR A 89 -1.11 11.37 -12.98
N LEU A 90 -0.35 12.44 -13.23
CA LEU A 90 -0.53 13.29 -14.42
C LEU A 90 -0.31 12.49 -15.71
N LEU A 91 0.74 11.67 -15.76
CA LEU A 91 0.99 10.80 -16.90
C LEU A 91 -0.06 9.70 -17.04
N SER A 92 -0.64 9.21 -15.94
CA SER A 92 -1.76 8.27 -15.98
C SER A 92 -3.01 8.88 -16.60
N PHE A 93 -3.36 10.13 -16.25
CA PHE A 93 -4.47 10.83 -16.90
C PHE A 93 -4.30 10.98 -18.41
N TRP A 94 -3.06 11.13 -18.87
CA TRP A 94 -2.78 11.24 -20.30
C TRP A 94 -2.75 9.87 -21.00
N THR A 95 -1.99 8.92 -20.46
CA THR A 95 -1.72 7.61 -21.07
C THR A 95 -2.85 6.59 -20.92
N LEU A 96 -3.53 6.58 -19.78
CA LEU A 96 -4.65 5.67 -19.49
C LEU A 96 -6.01 6.36 -19.54
N GLY A 97 -6.06 7.69 -19.43
CA GLY A 97 -7.29 8.47 -19.58
C GLY A 97 -7.53 8.91 -21.03
N LEU A 98 -6.86 9.99 -21.42
CA LEU A 98 -7.10 10.67 -22.70
C LEU A 98 -6.76 9.79 -23.92
N ALA A 99 -5.65 9.06 -23.87
CA ALA A 99 -5.23 8.17 -24.96
C ALA A 99 -6.16 6.95 -25.14
N GLN A 100 -7.01 6.66 -24.15
CA GLN A 100 -8.04 5.62 -24.21
C GLN A 100 -9.43 6.16 -24.58
N GLY A 101 -9.55 7.47 -24.85
CA GLY A 101 -10.83 8.08 -25.22
C GLY A 101 -11.74 8.43 -24.04
N PHE A 102 -11.26 8.36 -22.79
CA PHE A 102 -12.06 8.81 -21.65
C PHE A 102 -12.27 10.32 -21.70
N ASN A 103 -13.52 10.75 -21.49
CA ASN A 103 -13.86 12.17 -21.40
C ASN A 103 -13.42 12.75 -20.04
N ARG A 104 -13.25 14.08 -19.98
CA ARG A 104 -12.87 14.81 -18.75
C ARG A 104 -13.81 14.52 -17.57
N GLU A 105 -15.10 14.35 -17.85
CA GLU A 105 -16.11 14.01 -16.84
C GLU A 105 -15.86 12.63 -16.21
N SER A 106 -15.44 11.65 -17.01
CA SER A 106 -15.10 10.31 -16.52
C SER A 106 -13.86 10.35 -15.62
N ILE A 107 -12.83 11.11 -16.01
CA ILE A 107 -11.61 11.30 -15.20
C ILE A 107 -11.94 11.98 -13.86
N LEU A 108 -12.79 13.00 -13.88
CA LEU A 108 -13.28 13.67 -12.66
C LEU A 108 -14.07 12.72 -11.76
N LYS A 109 -14.94 11.89 -12.35
CA LYS A 109 -15.69 10.88 -11.61
C LYS A 109 -14.75 9.89 -10.91
N PHE A 110 -13.77 9.32 -11.61
CA PHE A 110 -12.79 8.40 -11.01
C PHE A 110 -11.98 9.08 -9.90
N THR A 111 -11.56 10.33 -10.11
CA THR A 111 -10.83 11.09 -9.09
C THR A 111 -11.66 11.28 -7.82
N ASN A 112 -12.96 11.57 -7.96
CA ASN A 112 -13.89 11.69 -6.84
C ASN A 112 -14.16 10.34 -6.14
N GLU A 113 -14.29 9.26 -6.89
CA GLU A 113 -14.47 7.92 -6.32
C GLU A 113 -13.26 7.47 -5.49
N CYS A 114 -12.05 7.83 -5.90
CA CYS A 114 -10.81 7.58 -5.15
C CYS A 114 -10.69 8.40 -3.86
N LEU A 115 -11.46 9.49 -3.72
CA LEU A 115 -11.38 10.38 -2.56
C LEU A 115 -11.88 9.68 -1.28
N ALA A 116 -12.95 8.90 -1.37
CA ALA A 116 -13.55 8.25 -0.19
C ALA A 116 -12.60 7.21 0.45
N PRO A 117 -11.99 6.28 -0.31
CA PRO A 117 -10.97 5.38 0.23
C PRO A 117 -9.72 6.10 0.75
N THR A 118 -9.31 7.20 0.09
CA THR A 118 -8.15 7.97 0.54
C THR A 118 -8.44 8.69 1.86
N ALA A 119 -9.65 9.22 2.02
CA ALA A 119 -10.08 9.89 3.25
C ALA A 119 -10.11 8.94 4.45
N SER A 120 -10.60 7.70 4.27
CA SER A 120 -10.62 6.72 5.36
C SER A 120 -9.21 6.32 5.81
N ILE A 121 -8.29 6.08 4.87
CA ILE A 121 -6.89 5.78 5.18
C ILE A 121 -6.22 6.98 5.86
N THR A 122 -6.44 8.20 5.36
CA THR A 122 -5.85 9.42 5.94
C THR A 122 -6.34 9.65 7.37
N LEU A 123 -7.64 9.43 7.63
CA LEU A 123 -8.23 9.56 8.97
C LEU A 123 -7.69 8.50 9.92
N LEU A 124 -7.51 7.26 9.45
CA LEU A 124 -6.91 6.17 10.23
C LEU A 124 -5.45 6.47 10.59
N VAL A 125 -4.64 6.92 9.62
CA VAL A 125 -3.24 7.30 9.85
C VAL A 125 -3.14 8.51 10.78
N GLY A 126 -4.01 9.51 10.62
CA GLY A 126 -4.08 10.68 11.49
C GLY A 126 -4.47 10.32 12.93
N ALA A 127 -5.47 9.46 13.11
CA ALA A 127 -5.87 8.95 14.42
C ALA A 127 -4.76 8.12 15.09
N GLY A 128 -4.06 7.27 14.33
CA GLY A 128 -2.91 6.52 14.81
C GLY A 128 -1.75 7.42 15.24
N GLY A 129 -1.46 8.47 14.48
CA GLY A 129 -0.45 9.47 14.82
C GLY A 129 -0.80 10.28 16.08
N GLY A 130 -2.07 10.66 16.23
CA GLY A 130 -2.58 11.34 17.43
C GLY A 130 -2.50 10.47 18.68
N LEU A 131 -2.93 9.20 18.58
CA LEU A 131 -2.82 8.21 19.66
C LEU A 131 -1.36 8.00 20.08
N ASN A 132 -0.44 7.87 19.12
CA ASN A 132 1.00 7.74 19.40
C ASN A 132 1.47 8.90 20.28
N ARG A 133 1.14 10.15 19.92
CA ARG A 133 1.57 11.32 20.68
C ARG A 133 0.97 11.36 22.09
N ILE A 134 -0.30 10.98 22.24
CA ILE A 134 -0.94 10.86 23.56
C ILE A 134 -0.25 9.78 24.42
N LEU A 135 0.14 8.65 23.85
CA LEU A 135 0.84 7.57 24.58
C LEU A 135 2.26 7.98 25.02
N VAL A 136 2.94 8.79 24.22
CA VAL A 136 4.23 9.39 24.57
C VAL A 136 4.03 10.42 25.68
N ASP A 137 3.11 11.36 25.50
CA ASP A 137 2.87 12.46 26.45
C ASP A 137 2.31 11.95 27.80
N ALA A 138 1.55 10.85 27.81
CA ALA A 138 1.01 10.23 29.02
C ALA A 138 2.04 9.38 29.80
N GLY A 139 3.28 9.23 29.31
CA GLY A 139 4.32 8.41 29.95
C GLY A 139 4.03 6.90 29.94
N VAL A 140 3.01 6.46 29.17
CA VAL A 140 2.68 5.03 29.01
C VAL A 140 3.82 4.30 28.32
N THR A 141 4.52 4.99 27.43
CA THR A 141 5.73 4.48 26.75
C THR A 141 6.80 4.10 27.78
N ASP A 142 7.06 4.93 28.78
CA ASP A 142 8.08 4.68 29.81
C ASP A 142 7.70 3.54 30.75
N GLN A 143 6.41 3.40 31.07
CA GLN A 143 5.87 2.29 31.86
C GLN A 143 6.01 0.93 31.13
N ILE A 144 5.69 0.90 29.83
CA ILE A 144 5.84 -0.31 29.00
C ILE A 144 7.32 -0.67 28.83
N VAL A 145 8.19 0.32 28.66
CA VAL A 145 9.65 0.14 28.62
C VAL A 145 10.16 -0.47 29.94
N GLY A 146 9.70 0.04 31.08
CA GLY A 146 10.05 -0.47 32.41
C GLY A 146 9.64 -1.93 32.61
N LEU A 147 8.40 -2.29 32.23
CA LEU A 147 7.92 -3.67 32.27
C LEU A 147 8.69 -4.58 31.32
N ALA A 148 9.00 -4.11 30.10
CA ALA A 148 9.78 -4.89 29.14
C ALA A 148 11.21 -5.20 29.66
N HIS A 149 11.81 -4.26 30.39
CA HIS A 149 13.09 -4.48 31.08
C HIS A 149 12.99 -5.49 32.22
N GLU A 150 11.91 -5.47 33.03
CA GLU A 150 11.70 -6.47 34.09
C GLU A 150 11.49 -7.88 33.51
N PHE A 151 10.69 -8.02 32.46
CA PHE A 151 10.35 -9.30 31.85
C PHE A 151 11.40 -9.85 30.87
N HIS A 152 12.49 -9.12 30.59
CA HIS A 152 13.51 -9.48 29.58
C HIS A 152 12.92 -9.83 28.20
N LEU A 153 11.78 -9.24 27.85
CA LEU A 153 11.04 -9.62 26.65
C LEU A 153 11.69 -9.00 25.42
N SER A 154 11.90 -9.80 24.36
CA SER A 154 12.38 -9.26 23.09
C SER A 154 11.36 -8.25 22.53
N PRO A 155 11.78 -7.02 22.15
CA PRO A 155 10.89 -6.00 21.59
C PRO A 155 10.12 -6.50 20.35
N LEU A 156 10.74 -7.40 19.59
CA LEU A 156 10.13 -8.09 18.45
C LEU A 156 8.91 -8.93 18.82
N LEU A 157 9.04 -9.73 19.89
CA LEU A 157 7.97 -10.61 20.36
C LEU A 157 6.79 -9.78 20.89
N MET A 158 7.09 -8.69 21.60
CA MET A 158 6.09 -7.77 22.13
C MET A 158 5.33 -7.06 21.00
N GLY A 159 6.04 -6.54 20.00
CA GLY A 159 5.43 -5.91 18.83
C GLY A 159 4.55 -6.88 18.03
N TRP A 160 5.03 -8.10 17.82
CA TRP A 160 4.27 -9.15 17.15
C TRP A 160 3.02 -9.58 17.94
N LEU A 161 3.14 -9.77 19.26
CA LEU A 161 2.01 -10.17 20.11
C LEU A 161 0.92 -9.10 20.10
N PHE A 162 1.31 -7.83 20.18
CA PHE A 162 0.38 -6.71 20.13
C PHE A 162 -0.33 -6.63 18.77
N ALA A 163 0.40 -6.79 17.68
CA ALA A 163 -0.16 -6.83 16.33
C ALA A 163 -1.12 -8.01 16.14
N ALA A 164 -0.77 -9.20 16.62
CA ALA A 164 -1.62 -10.39 16.56
C ALA A 164 -2.92 -10.21 17.35
N LEU A 165 -2.83 -9.64 18.56
CA LEU A 165 -4.00 -9.38 19.42
C LEU A 165 -4.93 -8.34 18.80
N MET A 166 -4.36 -7.26 18.23
CA MET A 166 -5.12 -6.28 17.47
C MET A 166 -5.76 -6.90 16.22
N ARG A 167 -5.11 -7.85 15.55
CA ARG A 167 -5.70 -8.53 14.38
C ARG A 167 -6.89 -9.41 14.76
N ILE A 168 -6.83 -10.12 15.88
CA ILE A 168 -7.96 -10.88 16.40
C ILE A 168 -9.13 -9.95 16.76
N ALA A 169 -8.83 -8.80 17.38
CA ALA A 169 -9.85 -7.85 17.80
C ALA A 169 -10.51 -7.07 16.64
N THR A 170 -9.72 -6.69 15.62
CA THR A 170 -10.18 -5.80 14.53
C THR A 170 -10.58 -6.55 13.26
N GLY A 171 -10.20 -7.82 13.10
CA GLY A 171 -10.54 -8.67 11.94
C GLY A 171 -9.90 -8.28 10.61
N SER A 172 -9.45 -7.03 10.45
CA SER A 172 -8.78 -6.51 9.24
C SER A 172 -7.28 -6.35 9.45
N ALA A 173 -6.49 -6.88 8.52
CA ALA A 173 -5.03 -6.78 8.56
C ALA A 173 -4.53 -5.32 8.51
N THR A 174 -5.19 -4.44 7.74
CA THR A 174 -4.77 -3.04 7.59
C THR A 174 -5.07 -2.21 8.83
N VAL A 175 -6.24 -2.41 9.45
CA VAL A 175 -6.61 -1.69 10.69
C VAL A 175 -5.71 -2.15 11.84
N ALA A 176 -5.53 -3.47 12.00
CA ALA A 176 -4.63 -4.03 12.99
C ALA A 176 -3.20 -3.48 12.88
N MET A 177 -2.66 -3.44 11.66
CA MET A 177 -1.31 -2.93 11.40
C MET A 177 -1.18 -1.45 11.80
N THR A 178 -2.12 -0.60 11.38
CA THR A 178 -2.06 0.83 11.73
C THR A 178 -2.16 1.07 13.23
N THR A 179 -3.05 0.37 13.94
CA THR A 179 -3.19 0.48 15.39
C THR A 179 -1.95 -0.05 16.12
N ALA A 180 -1.45 -1.22 15.72
CA ALA A 180 -0.25 -1.81 16.32
C ALA A 180 0.98 -0.93 16.09
N SER A 181 1.15 -0.38 14.88
CA SER A 181 2.25 0.56 14.60
C SER A 181 2.17 1.83 15.47
N GLY A 182 0.96 2.30 15.78
CA GLY A 182 0.76 3.48 16.62
C GLY A 182 1.23 3.27 18.06
N VAL A 183 1.12 2.04 18.57
CA VAL A 183 1.53 1.67 19.94
C VAL A 183 2.98 1.19 20.00
N VAL A 184 3.42 0.41 19.01
CA VAL A 184 4.75 -0.20 19.01
C VAL A 184 5.84 0.80 18.62
N ALA A 185 5.54 1.79 17.76
CA ALA A 185 6.51 2.81 17.37
C ALA A 185 7.11 3.62 18.54
N PRO A 186 6.33 4.20 19.48
CA PRO A 186 6.91 4.95 20.59
C PRO A 186 7.69 4.05 21.55
N VAL A 187 7.21 2.81 21.77
CA VAL A 187 7.89 1.82 22.61
C VAL A 187 9.25 1.42 22.03
N ALA A 188 9.35 1.27 20.70
CA ALA A 188 10.61 0.99 20.00
C ALA A 188 11.66 2.09 20.20
N ILE A 189 11.21 3.34 20.12
CA ILE A 189 12.05 4.53 20.29
C ILE A 189 12.52 4.62 21.75
N GLY A 190 11.62 4.40 22.72
CA GLY A 190 11.96 4.41 24.14
C GLY A 190 12.95 3.30 24.54
N LEU A 191 12.87 2.12 23.91
CA LEU A 191 13.81 1.02 24.14
C LEU A 191 15.16 1.19 23.43
N GLY A 192 15.33 2.22 22.60
CA GLY A 192 16.54 2.41 21.79
C GLY A 192 16.84 1.22 20.87
N TYR A 193 15.81 0.56 20.35
CA TYR A 193 15.99 -0.69 19.61
C TYR A 193 16.77 -0.44 18.30
N PRO A 194 17.91 -1.14 18.07
CA PRO A 194 18.83 -0.80 16.98
C PRO A 194 18.31 -1.14 15.56
N HIS A 195 17.26 -1.96 15.44
CA HIS A 195 16.75 -2.46 14.15
C HIS A 195 15.26 -2.20 13.94
N PRO A 196 14.83 -0.95 13.78
CA PRO A 196 13.42 -0.60 13.56
C PRO A 196 12.81 -1.34 12.36
N GLU A 197 13.59 -1.68 11.32
CA GLU A 197 13.11 -2.48 10.19
C GLU A 197 12.53 -3.84 10.59
N LEU A 198 13.12 -4.54 11.56
CA LEU A 198 12.64 -5.86 11.99
C LEU A 198 11.32 -5.74 12.77
N LEU A 199 11.14 -4.62 13.48
CA LEU A 199 9.93 -4.36 14.24
C LEU A 199 8.74 -4.02 13.32
N VAL A 200 9.00 -3.31 12.21
CA VAL A 200 7.99 -3.08 11.17
C VAL A 200 7.56 -4.41 10.55
N LEU A 201 8.50 -5.31 10.27
CA LEU A 201 8.17 -6.65 9.77
C LEU A 201 7.36 -7.48 10.79
N ALA A 202 7.69 -7.39 12.08
CA ALA A 202 6.98 -8.09 13.14
C ALA A 202 5.56 -7.56 13.39
N THR A 203 5.35 -6.25 13.22
CA THR A 203 4.03 -5.59 13.40
C THR A 203 3.17 -5.59 12.14
N GLY A 204 3.78 -5.75 10.97
CA GLY A 204 3.11 -5.83 9.68
C GLY A 204 2.61 -7.22 9.27
N ALA A 205 2.98 -8.26 10.02
CA ALA A 205 2.61 -9.66 9.75
C ALA A 205 1.16 -10.00 10.13
#